data_AF-A0A4S1FF00-F1
#
_entry.id   AF-A0A4S1FF00-F1
#
_cell.length_a   1.000
_cell.length_b   1.000
_cell.length_c   1.000
_cell.angle_alpha   90.00
_cell.angle_beta   90.00
_cell.angle_gamma   90.00
#
_symmetry.space_group_name_H-M   'P 1'
#
loop_
_entity.id
_entity.type
_entity.pdbx_description
1 polymer ?
#
loop_
_entity_poly.entity_id
_entity_poly.type
_entity_poly.pdbx_seq_one_letter_code
_entity_poly.pdbx_strand_id
1 'polypeptide(L)'
;MKLVLMHLTQTISYRNRTDSPIRIVVEPWAHQYLIDPSTEAEFRFFGEPAFAGRNEIEEAGTHLCLWPPDGGFVRLFVDGRELKQVGQE
;
A
#
# COMPACT_ATOMS: atom_id res chain seq x y z
N MET A 1 8.42 14.99 22.80
CA MET A 1 7.72 14.09 21.84
C MET A 1 8.39 12.74 21.88
N LYS A 2 7.68 11.69 22.33
CA LYS A 2 8.19 10.32 22.32
C LYS A 2 8.07 9.84 20.87
N LEU A 3 9.18 9.53 20.22
CA LEU A 3 9.19 8.95 18.88
C LEU A 3 8.53 7.57 19.01
N VAL A 4 7.27 7.43 18.59
CA VAL A 4 6.64 6.11 18.49
C VAL A 4 7.24 5.47 17.25
N LEU A 5 8.16 4.53 17.45
CA LEU A 5 8.71 3.73 16.36
C LEU A 5 7.57 2.81 15.89
N MET A 6 6.91 3.15 14.78
CA MET A 6 5.89 2.27 14.21
C MET A 6 6.58 1.06 13.59
N HIS A 7 6.25 -0.13 14.08
CA HIS A 7 6.86 -1.39 13.64
C HIS A 7 6.25 -1.84 12.31
N LEU A 8 7.06 -2.47 11.45
CA LEU A 8 6.57 -3.18 10.27
C LEU A 8 5.75 -4.39 10.75
N THR A 9 4.45 -4.39 10.46
CA THR A 9 3.53 -5.46 10.89
C THR A 9 3.36 -6.51 9.81
N GLN A 10 3.32 -6.09 8.54
CA GLN A 10 3.09 -6.99 7.41
C GLN A 10 3.75 -6.46 6.14
N THR A 11 4.17 -7.40 5.28
CA THR A 11 4.51 -7.13 3.87
C THR A 11 3.61 -7.97 2.98
N ILE A 12 3.00 -7.36 1.98
CA ILE A 12 2.20 -8.04 0.95
C ILE A 12 2.84 -7.73 -0.41
N SER A 13 3.14 -8.76 -1.18
CA SER A 13 3.62 -8.61 -2.55
C SER A 13 2.44 -8.67 -3.52
N TYR A 14 2.34 -7.67 -4.39
CA TYR A 14 1.36 -7.62 -5.46
C TYR A 14 2.07 -7.47 -6.80
N ARG A 15 1.70 -8.30 -7.77
CA ARG A 15 2.19 -8.18 -9.14
C ARG A 15 1.07 -7.70 -10.05
N ASN A 16 1.29 -6.57 -10.72
CA ASN A 16 0.36 -6.11 -11.74
C ASN A 16 0.38 -7.09 -12.93
N ARG A 17 -0.71 -7.84 -13.09
CA ARG A 17 -0.88 -8.84 -14.17
C ARG A 17 -1.63 -8.30 -15.38
N THR A 18 -2.06 -7.05 -15.34
CA THR A 18 -2.75 -6.42 -16.47
C THR A 18 -1.73 -5.89 -17.48
N ASP A 19 -2.24 -5.50 -18.65
CA ASP A 19 -1.51 -4.85 -19.74
C ASP A 19 -1.43 -3.31 -19.58
N SER A 20 -1.99 -2.76 -18.51
CA SER A 20 -2.05 -1.32 -18.23
C SER A 20 -1.57 -0.98 -16.81
N PRO A 21 -1.11 0.26 -16.55
CA PRO A 21 -0.78 0.65 -15.18
C PRO A 21 -1.99 0.54 -14.26
N ILE A 22 -1.81 -0.03 -13.08
CA ILE A 22 -2.85 -0.09 -12.06
C ILE A 22 -2.67 1.05 -11.06
N ARG A 23 -3.76 1.70 -10.68
CA ARG A 23 -3.76 2.74 -9.65
C ARG A 23 -3.91 2.10 -8.28
N ILE A 24 -3.03 2.47 -7.36
CA ILE A 24 -3.17 2.11 -5.95
C ILE A 24 -3.67 3.32 -5.19
N VAL A 25 -4.75 3.17 -4.44
CA VAL A 25 -5.30 4.18 -3.55
C VAL A 25 -5.12 3.70 -2.12
N VAL A 26 -4.42 4.50 -1.31
CA VAL A 26 -4.24 4.21 0.12
C VAL A 26 -5.24 5.02 0.92
N GLU A 27 -6.22 4.33 1.48
CA GLU A 27 -7.25 4.89 2.34
C GLU A 27 -6.79 4.94 3.82
N PRO A 28 -7.35 5.82 4.66
CA PRO A 28 -8.31 6.88 4.34
C PRO A 28 -7.69 8.18 3.77
N TRP A 29 -6.38 8.19 3.50
CA TRP A 29 -5.66 9.40 3.04
C TRP A 29 -5.80 9.69 1.54
N ALA A 30 -6.43 8.78 0.79
CA ALA A 30 -6.54 8.80 -0.65
C ALA A 30 -5.19 9.04 -1.39
N HIS A 31 -4.08 8.54 -0.82
CA HIS A 31 -2.77 8.67 -1.49
C HIS A 31 -2.70 7.73 -2.69
N GLN A 32 -2.32 8.27 -3.84
CA GLN A 32 -2.31 7.51 -5.08
C GLN A 32 -0.90 7.15 -5.54
N TYR A 33 -0.75 5.93 -6.04
CA TYR A 33 0.46 5.41 -6.67
C TYR A 33 0.10 4.70 -7.97
N LEU A 34 1.08 4.54 -8.86
CA LEU A 34 0.94 3.77 -10.08
C LEU A 34 1.96 2.64 -10.10
N ILE A 35 1.52 1.45 -10.52
CA ILE A 35 2.39 0.30 -10.75
C ILE A 35 2.25 -0.09 -12.21
N ASP A 36 3.38 -0.07 -12.93
CA ASP A 36 3.43 -0.43 -14.34
C ASP A 36 3.10 -1.91 -14.58
N PRO A 37 2.65 -2.29 -15.79
CA PRO A 37 2.40 -3.68 -16.16
C PRO A 37 3.57 -4.61 -15.82
N SER A 38 3.26 -5.83 -15.39
CA SER A 38 4.24 -6.88 -15.00
C SER A 38 5.14 -6.55 -13.81
N THR A 39 5.06 -5.35 -13.24
CA THR A 39 5.84 -4.92 -12.08
C THR A 39 5.31 -5.56 -10.81
N GLU A 40 6.23 -6.05 -9.97
CA GLU A 40 5.92 -6.50 -8.62
C GLU A 40 6.23 -5.39 -7.62
N ALA A 41 5.25 -5.10 -6.76
CA ALA A 41 5.37 -4.14 -5.69
C ALA A 41 5.19 -4.81 -4.34
N GLU A 42 5.93 -4.32 -3.36
CA GLU A 42 5.78 -4.69 -1.95
C GLU A 42 5.05 -3.59 -1.19
N PHE A 43 3.94 -3.95 -0.55
CA PHE A 43 3.19 -3.09 0.35
C PHE A 43 3.64 -3.38 1.77
N ARG A 44 4.33 -2.43 2.39
CA ARG A 44 4.86 -2.54 3.75
C ARG A 44 4.00 -1.74 4.71
N PHE A 45 3.29 -2.44 5.58
CA PHE A 45 2.34 -1.86 6.53
C PHE A 45 3.03 -1.61 7.87
N PHE A 46 2.89 -0.38 8.39
CA PHE A 46 3.47 0.05 9.66
C PHE A 46 2.35 0.49 10.60
N GLY A 47 2.43 0.12 11.87
CA GLY A 47 1.40 0.50 12.86
C GLY A 47 1.32 -0.50 14.00
N GLU A 48 0.24 -0.42 14.78
CA GLU A 48 -0.10 -1.50 15.70
C GLU A 48 -0.67 -2.70 14.90
N PRO A 49 -0.49 -3.94 15.37
CA PRO A 49 -1.13 -5.09 14.74
C PRO A 49 -2.64 -4.89 14.76
N ALA A 50 -3.29 -4.96 13.59
CA ALA A 50 -4.75 -4.92 13.52
C ALA A 50 -5.33 -6.02 14.43
N PHE A 51 -6.29 -5.66 15.29
CA PHE A 51 -7.07 -6.65 16.03
C PHE A 51 -7.77 -7.57 15.01
N ALA A 52 -7.25 -8.80 14.87
CA ALA A 52 -7.78 -9.84 14.00
C ALA A 52 -8.09 -9.41 12.55
N GLY A 53 -7.04 -9.33 11.73
CA GLY A 53 -7.13 -9.79 10.34
C GLY A 53 -7.59 -8.81 9.27
N ARG A 54 -7.48 -7.50 9.45
CA ARG A 54 -7.91 -6.54 8.41
C ARG A 54 -6.84 -5.51 8.06
N ASN A 55 -5.83 -5.97 7.30
CA ASN A 55 -5.26 -5.12 6.26
C ASN A 55 -6.05 -5.49 4.99
N GLU A 56 -7.00 -4.64 4.61
CA GLU A 56 -7.85 -4.94 3.46
C GLU A 56 -7.13 -4.47 2.19
N ILE A 57 -7.01 -5.37 1.22
CA ILE A 57 -6.65 -5.03 -0.15
C ILE A 57 -7.86 -5.42 -0.99
N GLU A 58 -8.47 -4.45 -1.64
CA GLU A 58 -9.57 -4.70 -2.57
C GLU A 58 -9.10 -4.41 -3.99
N GLU A 59 -9.31 -5.37 -4.89
CA GLU A 59 -9.08 -5.19 -6.32
C GLU A 59 -10.40 -4.90 -7.02
N ALA A 60 -10.49 -3.71 -7.60
CA ALA A 60 -11.67 -3.21 -8.28
C ALA A 60 -11.32 -2.83 -9.72
N GLY A 61 -11.08 -3.85 -10.55
CA GLY A 61 -10.81 -3.69 -11.98
C GLY A 61 -9.47 -2.98 -12.26
N THR A 62 -9.49 -1.65 -12.37
CA THR A 62 -8.31 -0.82 -12.72
C THR A 62 -7.62 -0.18 -11.53
N HIS A 63 -8.07 -0.48 -10.31
CA HIS A 63 -7.47 0.05 -9.09
C HIS A 63 -7.41 -1.00 -7.99
N LEU A 64 -6.43 -0.82 -7.10
CA LEU A 64 -6.33 -1.47 -5.81
C LEU A 64 -6.53 -0.44 -4.70
N CYS A 65 -7.41 -0.74 -3.77
CA CYS A 65 -7.54 0.03 -2.54
C CYS A 65 -6.81 -0.69 -1.41
N LEU A 66 -6.00 0.06 -0.67
CA LEU A 66 -5.26 -0.42 0.50
C LEU A 66 -5.76 0.30 1.75
N TRP A 67 -6.17 -0.46 2.76
CA TRP A 67 -6.50 0.06 4.08
C TRP A 67 -5.44 -0.42 5.09
N PRO A 68 -4.52 0.46 5.51
CA PRO A 68 -3.59 0.17 6.59
C PRO A 68 -4.32 -0.03 7.93
N PRO A 69 -3.68 -0.64 8.93
CA PRO A 69 -4.28 -0.81 10.24
C PRO A 69 -4.56 0.55 10.90
N ASP A 70 -5.49 0.61 11.84
CA ASP A 70 -5.87 1.86 12.52
C ASP A 70 -4.66 2.62 13.07
N GLY A 71 -4.53 3.89 12.67
CA GLY A 71 -3.40 4.75 13.05
C GLY A 71 -2.05 4.37 12.42
N GLY A 72 -2.03 3.36 11.56
CA GLY A 72 -0.88 2.93 10.77
C GLY A 72 -0.75 3.65 9.43
N PHE A 73 0.20 3.23 8.62
CA PHE A 73 0.37 3.68 7.23
C PHE A 73 0.97 2.57 6.39
N VAL A 74 0.95 2.73 5.07
CA VAL A 74 1.61 1.81 4.12
C VAL A 74 2.63 2.57 3.29
N ARG A 75 3.75 1.90 2.98
CA ARG A 75 4.73 2.34 2.00
C ARG A 75 4.86 1.31 0.90
N LEU A 76 4.97 1.78 -0.34
CA LEU A 76 5.01 0.93 -1.52
C LEU A 76 6.44 0.90 -2.06
N PHE A 77 6.95 -0.29 -2.37
CA PHE A 77 8.29 -0.48 -2.93
C PHE A 77 8.23 -1.24 -4.25
N VAL A 78 9.04 -0.85 -5.21
CA VAL A 78 9.29 -1.58 -6.47
C VAL A 78 10.80 -1.75 -6.62
N ASP A 79 11.26 -2.97 -6.85
CA ASP A 79 12.70 -3.31 -6.95
C ASP A 79 13.53 -2.73 -5.78
N GLY A 80 12.97 -2.78 -4.57
CA GLY A 80 13.59 -2.27 -3.35
C GLY A 80 13.58 -0.74 -3.18
N ARG A 81 12.98 0.01 -4.11
CA ARG A 81 12.86 1.48 -4.06
C ARG A 81 11.46 1.91 -3.67
N GLU A 82 11.36 2.84 -2.73
CA GLU A 82 10.08 3.41 -2.33
C GLU A 82 9.48 4.23 -3.47
N LEU A 83 8.24 3.91 -3.86
CA LEU A 83 7.50 4.65 -4.87
C LEU A 83 7.11 6.03 -4.34
N LYS A 84 7.16 7.02 -5.23
CA LYS A 84 6.65 8.35 -4.93
C LYS A 84 5.15 8.37 -5.20
N GLN A 85 4.42 9.05 -4.32
CA GLN A 85 3.03 9.39 -4.54
C GLN A 85 2.88 10.19 -5.84
N VAL A 86 1.86 9.87 -6.63
CA VAL A 86 1.53 10.57 -7.88
C VAL A 86 0.37 11.55 -7.73
N GLY A 87 -0.41 11.46 -6.65
CA GLY A 87 -1.53 12.36 -6.37
C GLY A 87 -2.23 12.09 -5.05
N GLN A 88 -3.20 12.95 -4.72
CA GLN A 88 -4.13 12.85 -3.59
C GLN A 88 -5.49 13.34 -4.08
N GLU A 89 -6.58 12.64 -3.73
CA GLU A 89 -7.96 13.08 -3.97
C GLU A 89 -8.46 14.06 -2.90
#